data_AF-A0A0S7YYE0-F1
#
_entry.id   AF-A0A0S7YYE0-F1
#
_cell.length_a   1.000
_cell.length_b   1.000
_cell.length_c   1.000
_cell.angle_alpha   90.00
_cell.angle_beta   90.00
_cell.angle_gamma   90.00
#
_symmetry.space_group_name_H-M   'P 1'
#
loop_
_entity.id
_entity.type
_entity.pdbx_description
1 polymer ?
#
loop_
_entity_poly.entity_id
_entity_poly.type
_entity_poly.pdbx_seq_one_letter_code
_entity_poly.pdbx_strand_id
1 'polypeptide(L)' 'MISLNRSLIAFNLIWLWEQVERVPAAVRQLAAYSSHPPHVGLRVPFEHAPEAMRALQSGSTVGKVVLEL' A
#
# COMPACT_ATOMS: atom_id res chain seq x y z
N MET A 1 -39.17 5.71 2.62
CA MET A 1 -38.01 4.82 2.42
C MET A 1 -36.91 5.27 3.36
N ILE A 2 -36.53 4.43 4.32
CA ILE A 2 -35.44 4.72 5.26
C ILE A 2 -34.12 4.60 4.47
N SER A 3 -33.30 5.66 4.50
CA SER A 3 -31.95 5.66 3.93
C SER A 3 -31.17 4.47 4.50
N LEU A 4 -30.52 3.66 3.66
CA LEU A 4 -29.80 2.46 4.10
C LEU A 4 -28.58 2.75 4.99
N ASN A 5 -28.30 4.00 5.34
CA ASN A 5 -27.12 4.45 6.10
C ASN A 5 -25.81 3.85 5.56
N ARG A 6 -25.67 3.85 4.23
CA ARG A 6 -24.48 3.38 3.51
C ARG A 6 -23.75 4.58 2.92
N SER A 7 -22.43 4.54 2.97
CA SER A 7 -21.56 5.51 2.30
C SER A 7 -20.63 4.81 1.31
N LEU A 8 -20.31 5.52 0.24
CA LEU A 8 -19.17 5.22 -0.62
C LEU A 8 -18.10 6.27 -0.30
N ILE A 9 -16.97 5.84 0.23
CA ILE A 9 -15.86 6.73 0.60
C ILE A 9 -14.73 6.48 -0.38
N ALA A 10 -14.52 7.42 -1.31
CA ALA A 10 -13.35 7.42 -2.17
C ALA A 10 -12.12 7.80 -1.34
N PHE A 11 -10.98 7.17 -1.63
CA PHE A 11 -9.71 7.44 -0.96
C PHE A 11 -8.61 7.61 -1.99
N ASN A 12 -7.80 8.66 -1.83
CA ASN A 12 -6.63 8.91 -2.66
C ASN A 12 -5.47 9.37 -1.77
N LEU A 13 -4.42 8.56 -1.70
CA LEU A 13 -3.24 8.85 -0.89
C LEU A 13 -2.46 10.06 -1.40
N ILE A 14 -2.50 10.36 -2.71
CA ILE A 14 -1.79 11.49 -3.32
C ILE A 14 -2.35 12.83 -2.79
N TRP A 15 -3.65 12.90 -2.52
CA TRP A 15 -4.28 14.11 -1.95
C TRP A 15 -3.74 14.47 -0.56
N LEU A 16 -3.32 13.47 0.22
CA LEU A 16 -2.74 13.69 1.56
C LEU A 16 -1.35 14.33 1.52
N TRP A 17 -0.78 14.58 0.33
CA TRP A 17 0.50 15.30 0.21
C TRP A 17 0.43 16.73 0.76
N GLU A 18 -0.73 17.40 0.65
CA GLU A 18 -0.97 18.72 1.25
C GLU A 18 -1.15 18.68 2.78
N GLN A 19 -1.18 17.48 3.36
CA GLN A 19 -1.48 17.19 4.75
C GLN A 19 -0.43 16.23 5.34
N VAL A 20 0.79 16.29 4.82
CA VAL A 20 1.86 15.30 5.08
C VAL A 20 2.20 15.20 6.57
N GLU A 21 2.03 16.27 7.33
CA GLU A 21 2.22 16.33 8.77
C GLU A 21 1.31 15.35 9.55
N ARG A 22 0.17 14.95 8.97
CA ARG A 22 -0.75 13.97 9.56
C ARG A 22 -0.30 12.53 9.37
N VAL A 23 0.52 12.27 8.34
CA VAL A 23 0.92 10.91 7.94
C VAL A 23 1.73 10.20 9.03
N PRO A 24 2.78 10.80 9.65
CA PRO A 24 3.57 10.10 10.67
C PRO A 24 2.74 9.65 11.87
N ALA A 25 1.79 10.45 12.33
CA ALA A 25 0.91 10.10 13.45
C ALA A 25 -0.01 8.93 13.07
N ALA A 26 -0.63 8.98 11.89
CA ALA A 26 -1.47 7.91 11.38
C ALA A 26 -0.70 6.59 11.20
N VAL A 27 0.53 6.65 10.66
CA VAL A 27 1.40 5.47 10.49
C VAL A 27 1.76 4.85 11.83
N ARG A 28 2.10 5.66 12.84
CA ARG A 28 2.40 5.14 14.20
C ARG A 28 1.19 4.45 14.82
N GLN A 29 0.00 5.05 14.68
CA GLN A 29 -1.25 4.46 15.17
C GLN A 29 -1.56 3.15 14.44
N LEU A 30 -1.35 3.09 13.13
CA LEU A 30 -1.55 1.88 12.34
C LEU A 30 -0.55 0.78 12.71
N ALA A 31 0.72 1.13 12.91
CA ALA A 31 1.78 0.19 13.27
C ALA A 31 1.48 -0.56 14.57
N ALA A 32 0.77 0.06 15.52
CA ALA A 32 0.33 -0.59 16.75
C ALA A 32 -0.59 -1.81 16.53
N TYR A 33 -1.27 -1.88 15.37
CA TYR A 33 -2.12 -3.01 14.99
C TYR A 33 -1.41 -4.07 14.15
N SER A 34 -0.15 -3.85 13.76
CA SER A 34 0.62 -4.80 12.94
C SER A 34 1.49 -5.67 13.84
N SER A 35 1.11 -6.94 14.02
CA SER A 35 1.88 -7.90 14.81
C SER A 35 3.09 -8.47 14.06
N HIS A 36 3.12 -8.32 12.73
CA HIS A 36 4.17 -8.84 11.86
C HIS A 36 4.54 -7.81 10.79
N PRO A 37 5.74 -7.89 10.22
CA PRO A 37 6.09 -7.13 9.03
C PRO A 37 5.14 -7.44 7.85
N PRO A 38 4.93 -6.49 6.93
CA PRO A 38 4.16 -6.75 5.72
C PRO A 38 4.75 -7.91 4.89
N HIS A 39 3.90 -8.78 4.37
CA HIS A 39 4.32 -9.89 3.52
C HIS A 39 5.03 -9.39 2.26
N VAL A 40 6.24 -9.90 1.99
CA VAL A 40 7.01 -9.64 0.77
C VAL A 40 6.90 -10.88 -0.13
N GLY A 41 6.19 -10.74 -1.25
CA GLY A 41 5.93 -11.85 -2.19
C GLY A 41 6.96 -12.00 -3.29
N LEU A 42 7.63 -10.92 -3.67
CA LEU A 42 8.68 -10.93 -4.69
C LEU A 42 9.79 -9.99 -4.28
N ARG A 43 11.03 -10.45 -4.40
CA ARG A 43 12.23 -9.67 -4.14
C ARG A 43 13.22 -9.90 -5.26
N VAL A 44 13.65 -8.84 -5.92
CA VAL A 44 14.57 -8.93 -7.06
C VAL A 44 15.57 -7.77 -7.03
N PRO A 45 16.76 -7.94 -7.64
CA PRO A 45 17.71 -6.85 -7.83
C PRO A 45 17.09 -5.69 -8.63
N PHE A 46 17.55 -4.47 -8.36
CA PHE A 46 17.05 -3.24 -9.01
C PHE A 46 17.17 -3.29 -10.54
N GLU A 47 18.17 -3.98 -11.08
CA GLU A 47 18.36 -4.19 -12.53
C GLU A 47 17.15 -4.87 -13.18
N HIS A 48 16.39 -5.64 -12.40
CA HIS A 48 15.19 -6.34 -12.84
C HIS A 48 13.89 -5.56 -12.58
N ALA A 49 13.97 -4.25 -12.31
CA ALA A 49 12.79 -3.42 -12.11
C ALA A 49 11.71 -3.55 -13.22
N PRO A 50 12.07 -3.66 -14.52
CA PRO A 50 11.07 -3.88 -15.57
C PRO A 50 10.33 -5.21 -15.44
N GLU A 51 11.01 -6.32 -15.08
CA GLU A 51 10.34 -7.60 -14.81
C GLU A 51 9.45 -7.51 -13.57
N ALA A 52 9.95 -6.89 -12.49
CA ALA A 52 9.21 -6.72 -11.24
C ALA A 52 7.89 -5.96 -11.48
N MET A 53 7.93 -4.91 -12.29
CA MET A 53 6.75 -4.13 -12.65
C MET A 53 5.74 -4.97 -13.44
N ARG A 54 6.20 -5.76 -14.43
CA ARG A 54 5.32 -6.67 -15.19
C ARG A 54 4.66 -7.71 -14.28
N ALA A 55 5.42 -8.26 -13.32
CA ALA A 55 4.88 -9.21 -12.34
C ALA A 55 3.88 -8.57 -11.36
N LEU A 56 4.05 -7.29 -11.01
CA LEU A 56 3.06 -6.56 -10.21
C LEU A 56 1.76 -6.33 -11.02
N GLN A 57 1.91 -5.90 -12.28
CA GLN A 57 0.79 -5.58 -13.17
C GLN A 57 0.00 -6.81 -13.63
N SER A 58 0.61 -7.99 -13.65
CA SER A 58 -0.09 -9.24 -14.00
C SER A 58 -1.12 -9.67 -12.96
N GLY A 59 -1.05 -9.14 -11.73
CA GLY A 59 -1.89 -9.58 -10.61
C GLY A 59 -1.51 -10.97 -10.06
N SER A 60 -0.39 -11.55 -10.48
CA SER A 60 0.04 -12.90 -10.04
C SER A 60 0.89 -12.89 -8.75
N THR A 61 1.06 -11.72 -8.12
CA THR A 61 1.87 -11.56 -6.91
C THR A 61 0.98 -11.45 -5.66
N VAL A 62 1.48 -11.93 -4.52
CA VAL A 62 0.82 -11.80 -3.22
C VAL A 62 1.72 -11.02 -2.27
N GLY A 63 1.26 -9.87 -1.79
CA GLY A 63 2.04 -8.98 -0.93
C GLY A 63 2.94 -8.04 -1.72
N LYS A 64 4.00 -7.55 -1.07
CA LYS A 64 4.87 -6.51 -1.63
C LYS A 64 5.87 -7.08 -2.63
N VAL A 65 6.08 -6.34 -3.72
CA VAL A 65 7.22 -6.48 -4.64
C VAL A 65 8.30 -5.50 -4.20
N VAL A 66 9.49 -6.00 -3.88
CA VAL A 66 10.61 -5.21 -3.34
C VAL A 66 11.80 -5.30 -4.29
N LEU A 67 12.43 -4.16 -4.56
CA LEU A 67 13.69 -4.08 -5.28
C LEU A 67 14.84 -3.96 -4.28
N GLU A 68 15.93 -4.70 -4.49
CA GLU A 68 17.16 -4.64 -3.69
C GLU A 68 18.29 -3.95 -4.48
N LEU A 69 19.16 -3.25 -3.75
CA LEU A 69 20.33 -2.53 -4.26
C LEU A 69 21.60 -3.36 -4.14
#